data_AF-A0A482ZH36-F1
#
_entry.id   AF-A0A482ZH36-F1
#
_cell.length_a   1.000
_cell.length_b   1.000
_cell.length_c   1.000
_cell.angle_alpha   90.00
_cell.angle_beta   90.00
_cell.angle_gamma   90.00
#
_symmetry.space_group_name_H-M   'P 1'
#
loop_
_entity.id
_entity.type
_entity.pdbx_description
1 polymer ?
#
loop_
_entity_poly.entity_id
_entity_poly.type
_entity_poly.pdbx_seq_one_letter_code
_entity_poly.pdbx_strand_id
1 'polypeptide(L)'
;MKKFIVLVVLCFGFNTMVLADRADDLRQSCDLGNGSSCQHLGVVYKLKKDHLQASKFYKKAAKAHKTACYSGSVSGCMSLALIYEYGTGVKDKFKVIESYKKACELGDDRGCHVLGVMYERGKGTREDKKEAIKYYGKACNLKSQSGCKNYVRLNKITEK
;
A
#
# COMPACT_ATOMS: atom_id res chain seq x y z
N MET A 1 44.31 19.76 -27.87
CA MET A 1 43.92 18.33 -27.79
C MET A 1 44.28 17.80 -26.40
N LYS A 2 43.36 17.87 -25.43
CA LYS A 2 43.62 17.49 -24.02
C LYS A 2 43.38 15.99 -23.86
N LYS A 3 44.43 15.26 -23.47
CA LYS A 3 44.40 13.83 -23.15
C LYS A 3 43.99 13.64 -21.68
N PHE A 4 43.22 12.57 -21.49
CA PHE A 4 42.74 11.99 -20.23
C PHE A 4 43.85 11.89 -19.17
N ILE A 5 43.56 12.37 -17.95
CA ILE A 5 44.24 11.94 -16.73
C ILE A 5 43.15 11.55 -15.74
N VAL A 6 43.10 10.25 -15.48
CA VAL A 6 42.33 9.61 -14.42
C VAL A 6 42.84 10.13 -13.08
N LEU A 7 42.00 10.82 -12.32
CA LEU A 7 42.29 11.15 -10.92
C LEU A 7 41.46 10.22 -10.04
N VAL A 8 42.11 9.15 -9.60
CA VAL A 8 41.65 8.29 -8.51
C VAL A 8 41.72 9.13 -7.23
N VAL A 9 40.56 9.58 -6.72
CA VAL A 9 40.46 10.19 -5.39
C VAL A 9 40.20 9.08 -4.38
N LEU A 10 41.28 8.59 -3.76
CA LEU A 10 41.25 7.83 -2.53
C LEU A 10 40.95 8.80 -1.38
N CYS A 11 39.70 8.85 -0.92
CA CYS A 11 39.35 9.44 0.37
C CYS A 11 38.99 8.33 1.35
N PHE A 12 39.90 8.12 2.31
CA PHE A 12 39.67 7.34 3.52
C PHE A 12 38.45 7.87 4.28
N GLY A 13 37.42 7.04 4.44
CA GLY A 13 36.19 7.38 5.15
C GLY A 13 35.24 6.19 5.29
N PHE A 14 35.75 5.01 5.67
CA PHE A 14 35.00 3.75 5.66
C PHE A 14 33.84 3.64 6.67
N ASN A 15 33.53 4.68 7.45
CA ASN A 15 32.44 4.64 8.44
C ASN A 15 31.24 5.57 8.18
N THR A 16 31.31 6.48 7.20
CA THR A 16 30.16 7.32 6.80
C THR A 16 29.63 6.99 5.39
N MET A 17 30.43 6.32 4.56
CA MET A 17 30.06 5.96 3.17
C MET A 17 28.97 4.87 3.08
N VAL A 18 28.94 3.91 4.02
CA VAL A 18 28.03 2.73 3.98
C VAL A 18 26.54 3.09 4.14
N LEU A 19 26.22 4.28 4.66
CA LEU A 19 24.82 4.73 4.85
C LEU A 19 24.27 5.50 3.64
N ALA A 20 25.12 6.18 2.87
CA ALA A 20 24.71 6.95 1.70
C ALA A 20 24.37 6.01 0.52
N ASP A 21 25.18 4.97 0.28
CA ASP A 21 24.98 4.01 -0.81
C ASP A 21 23.61 3.33 -0.75
N ARG A 22 23.13 2.97 0.46
CA ARG A 22 21.82 2.31 0.63
C ARG A 22 20.64 3.19 0.23
N ALA A 23 20.75 4.51 0.40
CA ALA A 23 19.67 5.44 0.04
C ALA A 23 19.61 5.65 -1.48
N ASP A 24 20.76 5.63 -2.15
CA ASP A 24 20.85 5.76 -3.60
C ASP A 24 20.47 4.45 -4.31
N ASP A 25 20.83 3.29 -3.75
CA ASP A 25 20.33 1.98 -4.19
C ASP A 25 18.79 1.91 -4.14
N LEU A 26 18.19 2.42 -3.06
CA LEU A 26 16.74 2.44 -2.88
C LEU A 26 16.05 3.33 -3.93
N ARG A 27 16.65 4.48 -4.24
CA ARG A 27 16.16 5.39 -5.30
C ARG A 27 16.25 4.75 -6.67
N GLN A 28 17.40 4.16 -6.99
CA GLN A 28 17.60 3.45 -8.25
C GLN A 28 16.58 2.31 -8.39
N SER A 29 16.40 1.51 -7.35
CA SER A 29 15.40 0.43 -7.32
C SER A 29 13.98 0.96 -7.55
N CYS A 30 13.62 2.08 -6.92
CA CYS A 30 12.33 2.73 -7.16
C CYS A 30 12.19 3.25 -8.60
N ASP A 31 13.24 3.84 -9.17
CA ASP A 31 13.24 4.33 -10.54
C ASP A 31 13.12 3.21 -11.58
N LEU A 32 13.60 2.00 -11.24
CA LEU A 32 13.38 0.77 -11.99
C LEU A 32 11.96 0.16 -11.79
N GLY A 33 11.10 0.80 -11.01
CA GLY A 33 9.69 0.41 -10.84
C GLY A 33 9.40 -0.48 -9.64
N ASN A 34 10.35 -0.66 -8.71
CA ASN A 34 10.07 -1.38 -7.46
C ASN A 34 9.14 -0.55 -6.56
N GLY A 35 7.87 -0.98 -6.47
CA GLY A 35 6.83 -0.30 -5.69
C GLY A 35 7.16 -0.19 -4.21
N SER A 36 7.72 -1.25 -3.61
CA SER A 36 8.11 -1.28 -2.19
C SER A 36 9.25 -0.28 -1.90
N SER A 37 10.24 -0.19 -2.79
CA SER A 37 11.32 0.79 -2.70
C SER A 37 10.78 2.22 -2.78
N CYS A 38 9.88 2.49 -3.72
CA CYS A 38 9.21 3.78 -3.82
C CYS A 38 8.36 4.10 -2.58
N GLN A 39 7.64 3.12 -2.04
CA GLN A 39 6.86 3.29 -0.82
C GLN A 39 7.76 3.64 0.37
N HIS A 40 8.90 2.96 0.50
CA HIS A 40 9.86 3.23 1.56
C HIS A 40 10.44 4.65 1.44
N LEU A 41 10.82 5.09 0.24
CA LEU A 41 11.24 6.49 0.02
C LEU A 41 10.12 7.48 0.38
N GLY A 42 8.87 7.17 0.02
CA GLY A 42 7.72 7.98 0.43
C GLY A 42 7.64 8.18 1.96
N VAL A 43 7.86 7.11 2.74
CA VAL A 43 7.92 7.17 4.21
C VAL A 43 9.12 7.98 4.69
N VAL A 44 10.31 7.75 4.15
CA VAL A 44 11.53 8.47 4.53
C VAL A 44 11.36 9.98 4.35
N TYR A 45 10.88 10.42 3.18
CA TYR A 45 10.67 11.85 2.91
C TYR A 45 9.53 12.44 3.74
N LYS A 46 8.48 11.66 4.03
CA LYS A 46 7.42 12.08 4.95
C LYS A 46 7.97 12.34 6.36
N LEU A 47 8.85 11.47 6.87
CA LEU A 47 9.49 11.63 8.17
C LEU A 47 10.43 12.85 8.20
N LYS A 48 11.11 13.13 7.09
CA LYS A 48 11.91 14.35 6.90
C LYS A 48 11.07 15.62 6.72
N LYS A 49 9.73 15.54 6.78
CA LYS A 49 8.78 16.63 6.53
C LYS A 49 8.88 17.24 5.12
N ASP A 50 9.48 16.53 4.18
CA ASP A 50 9.50 16.89 2.77
C ASP A 50 8.29 16.25 2.08
N HIS A 51 7.16 16.95 2.18
CA HIS A 51 5.89 16.47 1.65
C HIS A 51 5.86 16.42 0.11
N LEU A 52 6.65 17.26 -0.55
CA LEU A 52 6.74 17.28 -2.01
C LEU A 52 7.40 16.00 -2.52
N GLN A 53 8.56 15.64 -1.98
CA GLN A 53 9.23 14.41 -2.38
C GLN A 53 8.50 13.17 -1.89
N ALA A 54 7.92 13.19 -0.68
CA ALA A 54 7.07 12.10 -0.22
C ALA A 54 5.93 11.81 -1.21
N SER A 55 5.22 12.85 -1.65
CA SER A 55 4.15 12.74 -2.65
C SER A 55 4.64 12.16 -3.98
N LYS A 56 5.82 12.60 -4.46
CA LYS A 56 6.43 12.07 -5.69
C LYS A 56 6.67 10.56 -5.58
N PHE A 57 7.25 10.10 -4.48
CA PHE A 57 7.53 8.67 -4.28
C PHE A 57 6.28 7.84 -4.04
N TYR A 58 5.29 8.34 -3.28
CA TYR A 58 4.00 7.65 -3.13
C TYR A 58 3.24 7.54 -4.45
N LYS A 59 3.31 8.53 -5.35
CA LYS A 59 2.74 8.43 -6.71
C LYS A 59 3.39 7.31 -7.52
N LYS A 60 4.72 7.20 -7.49
CA LYS A 60 5.45 6.10 -8.15
C LYS A 60 5.07 4.74 -7.55
N ALA A 61 5.02 4.64 -6.22
CA ALA A 61 4.60 3.43 -5.52
C ALA A 61 3.18 3.01 -5.89
N ALA A 62 2.23 3.97 -5.90
CA ALA A 62 0.85 3.71 -6.31
C ALA A 62 0.77 3.17 -7.74
N LYS A 63 1.55 3.71 -8.68
CA LYS A 63 1.60 3.21 -10.06
C LYS A 63 2.09 1.76 -10.11
N ALA A 64 3.21 1.46 -9.44
CA ALA A 64 3.79 0.11 -9.42
C ALA A 64 2.86 -0.93 -8.77
N HIS A 65 2.31 -0.62 -7.59
CA HIS A 65 1.37 -1.51 -6.91
C HIS A 65 0.04 -1.64 -7.64
N LYS A 66 -0.40 -0.60 -8.37
CA LYS A 66 -1.55 -0.71 -9.28
C LYS A 66 -1.28 -1.74 -10.37
N THR A 67 -0.15 -1.66 -11.06
CA THR A 67 0.19 -2.69 -12.06
C THR A 67 0.19 -4.08 -11.44
N ALA A 68 0.87 -4.29 -10.31
CA ALA A 68 0.91 -5.58 -9.63
C ALA A 68 -0.49 -6.08 -9.24
N CYS A 69 -1.33 -5.21 -8.66
CA CYS A 69 -2.69 -5.55 -8.26
C CYS A 69 -3.55 -6.03 -9.43
N TYR A 70 -3.53 -5.31 -10.56
CA TYR A 70 -4.33 -5.66 -11.73
C TYR A 70 -3.72 -6.85 -12.51
N SER A 71 -2.46 -7.20 -12.26
CA SER A 71 -1.85 -8.46 -12.68
C SER A 71 -2.16 -9.64 -11.75
N GLY A 72 -3.03 -9.47 -10.74
CA GLY A 72 -3.48 -10.55 -9.85
C GLY A 72 -2.69 -10.67 -8.54
N SER A 73 -1.82 -9.72 -8.21
CA SER A 73 -1.09 -9.72 -6.95
C SER A 73 -1.94 -9.19 -5.79
N VAL A 74 -2.33 -10.07 -4.86
CA VAL A 74 -2.98 -9.69 -3.59
C VAL A 74 -2.14 -8.68 -2.81
N SER A 75 -0.82 -8.93 -2.66
CA SER A 75 0.06 -8.01 -1.93
C SER A 75 0.20 -6.66 -2.62
N GLY A 76 0.15 -6.64 -3.96
CA GLY A 76 0.03 -5.43 -4.76
C GLY A 76 -1.22 -4.62 -4.42
N CYS A 77 -2.40 -5.27 -4.39
CA CYS A 77 -3.66 -4.61 -4.04
C CYS A 77 -3.68 -4.09 -2.60
N MET A 78 -3.17 -4.87 -1.64
CA MET A 78 -3.08 -4.47 -0.24
C MET A 78 -2.15 -3.26 -0.06
N SER A 79 -0.99 -3.26 -0.71
CA SER A 79 -0.04 -2.14 -0.66
C SER A 79 -0.62 -0.89 -1.33
N LEU A 80 -1.33 -1.06 -2.44
CA LEU A 80 -2.03 0.04 -3.11
C LEU A 80 -3.08 0.68 -2.21
N ALA A 81 -3.86 -0.13 -1.48
CA ALA A 81 -4.84 0.37 -0.52
C ALA A 81 -4.16 1.21 0.59
N LEU A 82 -3.06 0.71 1.16
CA LEU A 82 -2.29 1.44 2.19
C LEU A 82 -1.71 2.76 1.66
N ILE A 83 -1.24 2.78 0.42
CA ILE A 83 -0.75 4.01 -0.21
C ILE A 83 -1.89 5.02 -0.37
N TYR A 84 -3.08 4.61 -0.80
CA TYR A 84 -4.23 5.50 -0.90
C TYR A 84 -4.82 5.90 0.47
N GLU A 85 -4.54 5.16 1.54
CA GLU A 85 -5.00 5.52 2.88
C GLU A 85 -4.04 6.51 3.56
N TYR A 86 -2.73 6.28 3.45
CA TYR A 86 -1.72 6.97 4.25
C TYR A 86 -0.71 7.81 3.45
N GLY A 87 -0.62 7.60 2.14
CA GLY A 87 0.35 8.24 1.26
C GLY A 87 0.10 9.73 1.08
N THR A 88 1.07 10.56 1.46
CA THR A 88 1.01 12.01 1.29
C THR A 88 0.78 12.36 -0.18
N GLY A 89 -0.18 13.24 -0.46
CA GLY A 89 -0.47 13.71 -1.82
C GLY A 89 -1.12 12.71 -2.77
N VAL A 90 -1.48 11.51 -2.28
CA VAL A 90 -2.21 10.50 -3.07
C VAL A 90 -3.43 9.94 -2.35
N LYS A 91 -3.76 10.41 -1.14
CA LYS A 91 -4.88 9.85 -0.38
C LYS A 91 -6.20 9.92 -1.14
N ASP A 92 -6.91 8.80 -1.18
CA ASP A 92 -8.16 8.68 -1.93
C ASP A 92 -9.01 7.54 -1.36
N LYS A 93 -10.08 7.90 -0.63
CA LYS A 93 -10.92 6.93 0.09
C LYS A 93 -11.63 5.95 -0.85
N PHE A 94 -12.00 6.39 -2.06
CA PHE A 94 -12.67 5.52 -3.02
C PHE A 94 -11.70 4.47 -3.58
N LYS A 95 -10.46 4.88 -3.86
CA LYS A 95 -9.42 3.96 -4.33
C LYS A 95 -8.94 2.99 -3.24
N VAL A 96 -9.02 3.35 -1.96
CA VAL A 96 -8.82 2.39 -0.85
C VAL A 96 -9.83 1.25 -0.95
N ILE A 97 -11.12 1.59 -1.08
CA ILE A 97 -12.20 0.60 -1.22
C ILE A 97 -12.00 -0.25 -2.48
N GLU A 98 -11.71 0.38 -3.62
CA GLU A 98 -11.46 -0.35 -4.88
C GLU A 98 -10.30 -1.34 -4.76
N SER A 99 -9.21 -0.93 -4.11
CA SER A 99 -8.02 -1.77 -3.92
C SER A 99 -8.31 -2.97 -3.01
N TYR A 100 -9.03 -2.77 -1.90
CA TYR A 100 -9.46 -3.87 -1.05
C TYR A 100 -10.49 -4.77 -1.72
N LYS A 101 -11.41 -4.22 -2.54
CA LYS A 101 -12.35 -5.02 -3.35
C LYS A 101 -11.59 -5.97 -4.25
N LYS A 102 -10.57 -5.47 -4.95
CA LYS A 102 -9.74 -6.30 -5.81
C LYS A 102 -8.96 -7.37 -5.02
N ALA A 103 -8.38 -7.02 -3.86
CA ALA A 103 -7.72 -8.00 -3.00
C ALA A 103 -8.68 -9.12 -2.55
N CYS A 104 -9.90 -8.76 -2.15
CA CYS A 104 -10.95 -9.71 -1.77
C CYS A 104 -11.39 -10.60 -2.94
N GLU A 105 -11.53 -10.05 -4.14
CA GLU A 105 -11.81 -10.82 -5.37
C GLU A 105 -10.70 -11.80 -5.73
N LEU A 106 -9.46 -11.48 -5.39
CA LEU A 106 -8.29 -12.36 -5.53
C LEU A 106 -8.15 -13.37 -4.38
N GLY A 107 -9.11 -13.43 -3.46
CA GLY A 107 -9.15 -14.42 -2.38
C GLY A 107 -8.45 -14.00 -1.09
N ASP A 108 -8.10 -12.72 -0.90
CA ASP A 108 -7.55 -12.24 0.38
C ASP A 108 -8.67 -12.06 1.42
N ASP A 109 -8.65 -12.91 2.43
CA ASP A 109 -9.63 -12.95 3.50
C ASP A 109 -9.63 -11.65 4.33
N ARG A 110 -8.44 -11.07 4.54
CA ARG A 110 -8.26 -9.79 5.25
C ARG A 110 -8.84 -8.62 4.47
N GLY A 111 -8.61 -8.55 3.15
CA GLY A 111 -9.20 -7.55 2.27
C GLY A 111 -10.72 -7.60 2.30
N CYS A 112 -11.30 -8.80 2.27
CA CYS A 112 -12.74 -8.98 2.47
C CYS A 112 -13.21 -8.51 3.85
N HIS A 113 -12.49 -8.87 4.92
CA HIS A 113 -12.84 -8.45 6.29
C HIS A 113 -12.80 -6.92 6.45
N VAL A 114 -11.76 -6.26 5.93
CA VAL A 114 -11.61 -4.80 5.97
C VAL A 114 -12.75 -4.11 5.24
N LEU A 115 -13.17 -4.60 4.07
CA LEU A 115 -14.36 -4.07 3.39
C LEU A 115 -15.62 -4.20 4.24
N GLY A 116 -15.80 -5.35 4.90
CA GLY A 116 -16.90 -5.55 5.85
C GLY A 116 -16.89 -4.47 6.93
N VAL A 117 -15.73 -4.17 7.52
CA VAL A 117 -15.58 -3.11 8.53
C VAL A 117 -15.84 -1.72 7.93
N MET A 118 -15.39 -1.46 6.71
CA MET A 118 -15.57 -0.17 6.05
C MET A 118 -17.03 0.13 5.79
N TYR A 119 -17.79 -0.85 5.28
CA TYR A 119 -19.23 -0.72 5.07
C TYR A 119 -20.01 -0.70 6.39
N GLU A 120 -19.63 -1.48 7.40
CA GLU A 120 -20.31 -1.48 8.70
C GLU A 120 -20.17 -0.14 9.42
N ARG A 121 -19.04 0.57 9.25
CA ARG A 121 -18.74 1.81 9.98
C ARG A 121 -18.82 3.07 9.13
N GLY A 122 -19.20 2.96 7.85
CA GLY A 122 -19.15 4.07 6.91
C GLY A 122 -17.74 4.69 6.76
N LYS A 123 -16.68 3.88 6.82
CA LYS A 123 -15.31 4.38 6.64
C LYS A 123 -14.99 4.51 5.16
N GLY A 124 -14.98 5.75 4.65
CA GLY A 124 -14.71 6.01 3.23
C GLY A 124 -15.87 5.68 2.29
N THR A 125 -17.00 5.27 2.85
CA THR A 125 -18.29 5.00 2.18
C THR A 125 -19.41 5.40 3.14
N ARG A 126 -20.68 5.38 2.69
CA ARG A 126 -21.81 5.39 3.62
C ARG A 126 -21.89 4.05 4.35
N GLU A 127 -22.45 4.06 5.56
CA GLU A 127 -22.76 2.83 6.28
C GLU A 127 -23.75 1.99 5.47
N ASP A 128 -23.43 0.71 5.29
CA ASP A 128 -24.26 -0.27 4.61
C ASP A 128 -24.06 -1.65 5.25
N LYS A 129 -25.01 -2.03 6.11
CA LYS A 129 -24.96 -3.31 6.80
C LYS A 129 -25.12 -4.50 5.85
N LYS A 130 -25.83 -4.34 4.73
CA LYS A 130 -26.03 -5.43 3.75
C LYS A 130 -24.72 -5.73 3.02
N GLU A 131 -24.03 -4.71 2.53
CA GLU A 131 -22.69 -4.90 1.94
C GLU A 131 -21.67 -5.38 2.98
N ALA A 132 -21.74 -4.90 4.22
CA ALA A 132 -20.89 -5.40 5.29
C ALA A 132 -21.06 -6.91 5.53
N ILE A 133 -22.31 -7.38 5.66
CA ILE A 133 -22.64 -8.81 5.82
C ILE A 133 -22.07 -9.62 4.64
N LYS A 134 -22.26 -9.16 3.41
CA LYS A 134 -21.74 -9.82 2.20
C LYS A 134 -20.22 -9.98 2.24
N TYR A 135 -19.47 -8.93 2.59
CA TYR A 135 -18.01 -9.00 2.66
C TYR A 135 -17.50 -9.82 3.86
N TYR A 136 -18.16 -9.75 5.01
CA TYR A 136 -17.85 -10.64 6.14
C TYR A 136 -18.13 -12.12 5.82
N GLY A 137 -19.20 -12.41 5.09
CA GLY A 137 -19.51 -13.77 4.61
C GLY A 137 -18.43 -14.28 3.66
N LYS A 138 -17.97 -13.46 2.70
CA LYS A 138 -16.82 -13.80 1.84
C LYS A 138 -15.56 -14.09 2.65
N ALA A 139 -15.23 -13.22 3.61
CA ALA A 139 -14.07 -13.43 4.49
C ALA A 139 -14.20 -14.74 5.29
N CYS A 140 -15.41 -15.06 5.79
CA CYS A 140 -15.68 -16.32 6.48
C CYS A 140 -15.47 -17.55 5.58
N ASN A 141 -15.95 -17.49 4.34
CA ASN A 141 -15.75 -18.57 3.36
C ASN A 141 -14.26 -18.79 3.07
N LEU A 142 -13.46 -17.72 3.08
CA LEU A 142 -12.00 -17.73 3.01
C LEU A 142 -11.31 -18.06 4.35
N LYS A 143 -12.04 -18.64 5.31
CA LYS A 143 -11.57 -19.11 6.62
C LYS A 143 -11.10 -18.01 7.58
N SER A 144 -11.49 -16.76 7.37
CA SER A 144 -11.26 -15.68 8.35
C SER A 144 -12.16 -15.86 9.56
N GLN A 145 -11.58 -16.17 10.72
CA GLN A 145 -12.32 -16.29 11.99
C GLN A 145 -13.04 -14.97 12.35
N SER A 146 -12.36 -13.84 12.19
CA SER A 146 -12.93 -12.50 12.40
C SER A 146 -14.07 -12.22 11.41
N GLY A 147 -13.93 -12.66 10.16
CA GLY A 147 -15.00 -12.61 9.16
C GLY A 147 -16.25 -13.37 9.60
N CYS A 148 -16.10 -14.64 9.99
CA CYS A 148 -17.22 -15.46 10.46
C CYS A 148 -17.91 -14.87 11.69
N LYS A 149 -17.14 -14.42 12.69
CA LYS A 149 -17.67 -13.80 13.90
C LYS A 149 -18.52 -12.56 13.57
N ASN A 150 -18.01 -11.69 12.70
CA ASN A 150 -18.71 -10.48 12.30
C ASN A 150 -19.93 -10.77 11.43
N TYR A 151 -19.85 -11.75 10.53
CA TYR A 151 -20.97 -12.20 9.72
C TYR A 151 -22.15 -12.65 10.60
N VAL A 152 -21.90 -13.54 11.55
CA VAL A 152 -22.94 -14.04 12.47
C VAL A 152 -23.49 -12.93 13.35
N ARG A 153 -22.61 -12.09 13.91
CA ARG A 153 -23.01 -10.95 14.76
C ARG A 153 -23.94 -10.00 14.02
N LEU A 154 -23.59 -9.61 12.79
CA LEU A 154 -24.30 -8.56 12.08
C LEU A 154 -25.65 -9.04 11.54
N ASN A 155 -25.75 -10.30 11.05
CA ASN A 155 -27.03 -10.89 10.65
C ASN A 155 -28.05 -10.92 11.80
N LYS A 156 -27.62 -11.31 13.01
CA LYS A 156 -28.50 -11.29 14.21
C LYS A 156 -29.05 -9.93 14.59
N ILE A 157 -28.34 -8.85 14.23
CA ILE A 157 -28.75 -7.48 14.52
C ILE A 157 -29.73 -6.98 13.46
N THR A 158 -29.57 -7.41 12.20
CA THR A 158 -30.39 -6.94 11.07
C THR A 158 -31.68 -7.72 10.86
N GLU A 159 -31.81 -8.91 11.45
CA GLU A 159 -33.04 -9.72 11.44
C GLU A 159 -34.07 -9.30 12.50
N LYS A 160 -33.75 -8.30 13.32
CA LYS A 160 -34.66 -7.68 14.30
C LYS A 160 -35.17 -6.34 13.79
#